data_AF-A0AAW4WX37-F1
#
_entry.id   AF-A0AAW4WX37-F1
#
_cell.length_a   1.000
_cell.length_b   1.000
_cell.length_c   1.000
_cell.angle_alpha   90.00
_cell.angle_beta   90.00
_cell.angle_gamma   90.00
#
_symmetry.space_group_name_H-M   'P 1'
#
loop_
_entity.id
_entity.type
_entity.pdbx_description
1 polymer ?
#
loop_
_entity_poly.entity_id
_entity_poly.type
_entity_poly.pdbx_seq_one_letter_code
_entity_poly.pdbx_strand_id
1 'polypeptide(L)' 'MSLIDQAKEQMAMTVENTKENFAGIRTGRANPALLNGIVVDYYG' A
#
# COMPACT_ATOMS: atom_id res chain seq x y z
N MET A 1 13.36 1.77 23.86
CA MET A 1 12.19 1.96 22.97
C MET A 1 10.96 1.58 23.77
N SER A 2 10.06 2.52 24.04
CA SER A 2 8.89 2.25 24.88
C SER A 2 7.93 1.30 24.15
N LEU A 3 7.23 0.42 24.88
CA LEU A 3 6.18 -0.44 24.32
C LEU A 3 5.12 0.38 23.56
N ILE A 4 4.86 1.61 24.03
CA ILE A 4 3.93 2.54 23.38
C ILE A 4 4.45 3.00 22.02
N ASP A 5 5.75 3.18 21.85
CA ASP A 5 6.34 3.60 20.58
C ASP A 5 6.26 2.46 19.55
N GLN A 6 6.52 1.22 19.98
CA GLN A 6 6.38 0.03 19.13
C GLN A 6 4.92 -0.19 18.70
N ALA A 7 3.98 -0.02 19.62
CA ALA A 7 2.55 -0.10 19.31
C ALA A 7 2.12 0.97 18.29
N LYS A 8 2.62 2.21 18.44
CA LYS A 8 2.36 3.28 17.47
C LYS A 8 2.92 2.97 16.09
N GLU A 9 4.13 2.42 16.01
CA GLU A 9 4.75 2.04 14.74
C GLU A 9 3.96 0.93 14.03
N GLN A 10 3.57 -0.11 14.76
CA GLN A 10 2.72 -1.19 14.21
C GLN A 10 1.34 -0.68 13.74
N MET A 11 0.73 0.22 14.50
CA MET A 11 -0.54 0.85 14.11
C MET A 11 -0.37 1.69 12.84
N ALA A 12 0.71 2.48 12.74
CA ALA A 12 1.00 3.27 11.56
C ALA A 12 1.19 2.38 10.32
N MET A 13 1.98 1.31 10.43
CA MET A 13 2.16 0.34 9.34
C MET A 13 0.83 -0.29 8.89
N THR A 14 -0.03 -0.64 9.85
CA THR A 14 -1.35 -1.23 9.55
C THR A 14 -2.25 -0.25 8.79
N VAL A 15 -2.22 1.03 9.15
CA VAL A 15 -2.97 2.08 8.47
C VAL A 15 -2.47 2.27 7.05
N GLU A 16 -1.15 2.33 6.83
CA GLU A 16 -0.58 2.47 5.49
C GLU A 16 -0.88 1.25 4.60
N ASN A 17 -0.71 0.03 5.11
CA ASN A 17 -1.07 -1.21 4.39
C ASN A 17 -2.55 -1.22 3.99
N THR A 18 -3.43 -0.74 4.87
CA THR A 18 -4.86 -0.67 4.60
C THR A 18 -5.18 0.34 3.49
N LYS A 19 -4.49 1.51 3.48
CA LYS A 19 -4.63 2.50 2.41
C LYS A 19 -4.15 1.97 1.06
N GLU A 20 -3.00 1.28 1.04
CA GLU A 20 -2.47 0.66 -0.18
C GLU A 20 -3.43 -0.37 -0.75
N ASN A 21 -3.98 -1.23 0.12
CA ASN A 21 -4.99 -2.21 -0.28
C ASN A 21 -6.22 -1.53 -0.90
N PHE A 22 -6.70 -0.42 -0.33
CA PHE A 22 -7.82 0.33 -0.91
C PHE A 22 -7.47 1.05 -2.22
N ALA A 23 -6.24 1.52 -2.39
CA ALA A 23 -5.79 2.15 -3.64
C ALA A 23 -5.81 1.18 -4.84
N GLY A 24 -5.58 -0.11 -4.59
CA GLY A 24 -5.68 -1.17 -5.59
C GLY A 24 -7.11 -1.60 -5.92
N ILE A 25 -8.11 -1.26 -5.10
CA ILE A 25 -9.51 -1.61 -5.36
C ILE A 25 -10.07 -0.71 -6.46
N ARG A 26 -10.57 -1.33 -7.53
CA ARG A 26 -11.14 -0.67 -8.71
C ARG A 26 -12.49 0.00 -8.38
N THR A 27 -12.45 1.16 -7.73
CA THR A 27 -13.63 1.97 -7.42
C THR A 27 -14.03 2.86 -8.60
N GLY A 28 -14.35 2.27 -9.77
CA GLY A 28 -14.99 2.93 -10.93
C GLY A 28 -14.28 4.10 -11.63
N ARG A 29 -13.36 4.80 -10.96
CA ARG A 29 -12.45 5.82 -11.49
C ARG A 29 -11.14 5.11 -11.86
N ALA A 30 -10.61 5.40 -13.05
CA ALA A 30 -9.32 4.88 -13.46
C ALA A 30 -8.23 5.39 -12.50
N ASN A 31 -7.72 4.51 -11.64
CA ASN A 31 -6.60 4.81 -10.75
C ASN A 31 -5.30 4.34 -11.42
N PRO A 32 -4.33 5.21 -11.73
CA PRO A 32 -3.03 4.81 -12.28
C PRO A 32 -2.29 3.79 -11.39
N ALA A 33 -2.55 3.78 -10.08
CA ALA A 33 -1.99 2.82 -9.14
C ALA A 33 -2.37 1.36 -9.46
N LEU A 34 -3.40 1.14 -10.28
CA LEU A 34 -3.81 -0.19 -10.74
C LEU A 34 -2.78 -0.85 -11.66
N LEU A 35 -1.91 -0.05 -12.30
CA LEU A 35 -0.83 -0.53 -13.15
C LEU A 35 0.46 -0.82 -12.36
N ASN A 36 0.54 -0.46 -11.07
CA ASN A 36 1.75 -0.63 -10.25
C ASN A 36 2.15 -2.11 -10.06
N GLY A 37 1.21 -3.04 -10.19
CA GLY A 37 1.48 -4.49 -10.14
C GLY A 37 1.86 -5.10 -11.49
N ILE A 38 1.84 -4.33 -12.59
CA ILE A 38 2.21 -4.83 -13.92
C ILE A 38 3.71 -4.67 -14.07
N VAL A 39 4.42 -5.76 -13.80
CA VAL A 39 5.85 -5.87 -14.09
C VAL A 39 5.99 -6.04 -15.61
N VAL A 40 6.51 -5.01 -16.26
CA VAL A 40 6.88 -5.07 -17.68
C VAL A 40 8.35 -5.47 -17.72
N ASP A 41 8.61 -6.67 -18.24
CA ASP A 41 9.96 -7.08 -18.58
C ASP A 41 10.42 -6.25 -19.78
N TYR A 42 11.30 -5.28 -19.51
CA TYR A 42 11.89 -4.43 -20.52
C TYR A 42 13.40 -4.67 -20.52
N TYR A 43 13.85 -5.28 -21.61
CA TYR A 43 15.23 -5.72 -21.87
C TYR A 43 15.74 -6.95 -21.10
N GLY A 44 14.92 -7.77 -20.45
CA GLY A 44 15.35 -9.03 -19.84
C GLY A 44 16.22 -8.85 -18.61
#